data_AF-A0AAD5LVV4-F1
#
_entry.id   AF-A0AAD5LVV4-F1
#
_cell.length_a   1.000
_cell.length_b   1.000
_cell.length_c   1.000
_cell.angle_alpha   90.00
_cell.angle_beta   90.00
_cell.angle_gamma   90.00
#
_symmetry.space_group_name_H-M   'P 1'
#
loop_
_entity.id
_entity.type
_entity.pdbx_description
1 polymer ?
#
loop_
_entity_poly.entity_id
_entity_poly.type
_entity_poly.pdbx_seq_one_letter_code
_entity_poly.pdbx_strand_id
1 'polypeptide(L)'
;MGCVGSKDQQKAAYDRLSQYQLASLEESKGLKKVPIPLDPEEGRDKHHSISPCQFHNLFYDGFYAPYMSNPDYLMLVDVRDENSFLERHILSARWYGTLPLENLQDLNKYTLIILYDQDGDDENQDSNMKRVQTLLQNAQLDPFCICGGIVEIEQSLPYMIASNCPGVPERQLALGWYPSIIIEDTMWLGRMEQGSNTTILLNLNITHLIHIGQTGPALAFPGMTCLTVNWSETLKGQELYNALKGATSFALKAIQEKGRVLILGDQGVNRSATLTMAVLMQDKSCTLEDSFYYVKCLRPAVQPSPPHLEVLSKFETELFGKKISSVEDLW
;
A
#
# COMPACT_ATOMS: atom_id res chain seq x y z
N MET A 1 -49.72 9.66 16.04
CA MET A 1 -49.39 8.24 15.80
C MET A 1 -47.90 8.14 15.59
N GLY A 2 -47.14 7.89 16.67
CA GLY A 2 -45.69 7.92 16.66
C GLY A 2 -45.09 6.60 16.19
N CYS A 3 -44.16 6.69 15.24
CA CYS A 3 -42.90 5.93 15.16
C CYS A 3 -42.86 4.51 15.79
N VAL A 4 -43.73 3.60 15.36
CA VAL A 4 -43.63 2.17 15.74
C VAL A 4 -42.53 1.48 14.90
N GLY A 5 -42.39 1.85 13.62
CA GLY A 5 -41.43 1.21 12.70
C GLY A 5 -39.93 1.44 13.00
N SER A 6 -39.58 2.52 13.71
CA SER A 6 -38.17 2.83 14.02
C SER A 6 -37.60 1.97 15.16
N LYS A 7 -38.42 1.63 16.16
CA LYS A 7 -38.00 0.81 17.31
C LYS A 7 -37.82 -0.66 16.94
N ASP A 8 -38.70 -1.19 16.08
CA ASP A 8 -38.60 -2.57 15.60
C ASP A 8 -37.40 -2.78 14.67
N GLN A 9 -37.06 -1.79 13.84
CA GLN A 9 -35.86 -1.81 13.00
C GLN A 9 -34.56 -1.73 13.82
N GLN A 10 -34.52 -0.87 14.85
CA GLN A 10 -33.38 -0.80 15.77
C GLN A 10 -33.19 -2.10 16.55
N LYS A 11 -34.28 -2.71 17.03
CA LYS A 11 -34.23 -4.01 17.71
C LYS A 11 -33.73 -5.11 16.78
N ALA A 12 -34.21 -5.17 15.54
CA ALA A 12 -33.74 -6.14 14.55
C ALA A 12 -32.26 -5.93 14.16
N ALA A 13 -31.76 -4.69 14.14
CA ALA A 13 -30.34 -4.42 13.94
C ALA A 13 -29.50 -4.90 15.14
N TYR A 14 -29.95 -4.64 16.36
CA TYR A 14 -29.28 -5.09 17.59
C TYR A 14 -29.26 -6.62 17.72
N ASP A 15 -30.37 -7.29 17.40
CA ASP A 15 -30.46 -8.75 17.43
C ASP A 15 -29.53 -9.39 16.38
N ARG A 16 -29.40 -8.78 15.19
CA ARG A 16 -28.43 -9.21 14.17
C ARG A 16 -26.99 -9.02 14.63
N LEU A 17 -26.65 -7.86 15.20
CA LEU A 17 -25.32 -7.61 15.76
C LEU A 17 -24.97 -8.63 16.86
N SER A 18 -25.92 -8.95 17.74
CA SER A 18 -25.75 -9.98 18.76
C SER A 18 -25.55 -11.39 18.16
N GLN A 19 -26.24 -11.71 17.06
CA GLN A 19 -26.05 -12.98 16.35
C GLN A 19 -24.67 -13.07 15.69
N TYR A 20 -24.19 -12.00 15.05
CA TYR A 20 -22.83 -11.94 14.50
C TYR A 20 -21.77 -12.10 15.60
N GLN A 21 -21.96 -11.44 16.74
CA GLN A 21 -21.05 -11.59 17.89
C GLN A 21 -21.04 -13.03 18.43
N LEU A 22 -22.20 -13.68 18.53
CA LEU A 22 -22.28 -15.08 18.95
C LEU A 22 -21.65 -16.02 17.91
N ALA A 23 -21.91 -15.83 16.62
CA ALA A 23 -21.31 -16.61 15.55
C ALA A 23 -19.78 -16.45 15.54
N SER A 24 -19.28 -15.22 15.67
CA SER A 24 -17.85 -14.92 15.80
C SER A 24 -17.23 -15.56 17.04
N LEU A 25 -17.93 -15.55 18.19
CA LEU A 25 -17.48 -16.23 19.40
C LEU A 25 -17.44 -17.75 19.21
N GLU A 26 -18.41 -18.35 18.53
CA GLU A 26 -18.40 -19.78 18.21
C GLU A 26 -17.31 -20.16 17.21
N GLU A 27 -17.11 -19.34 16.18
CA GLU A 27 -15.99 -19.45 15.24
C GLU A 27 -14.65 -19.21 15.93
N SER A 28 -14.60 -18.48 17.03
CA SER A 28 -13.36 -18.32 17.81
C SER A 28 -13.03 -19.53 18.70
N LYS A 29 -14.01 -20.41 18.98
CA LYS A 29 -13.78 -21.60 19.81
C LYS A 29 -12.80 -22.55 19.14
N GLY A 30 -11.87 -23.07 19.94
CA GLY A 30 -10.84 -24.02 19.51
C GLY A 30 -9.65 -23.41 18.77
N LEU A 31 -9.62 -22.08 18.60
CA LEU A 31 -8.45 -21.40 18.06
C LEU A 31 -7.29 -21.41 19.07
N LYS A 32 -6.07 -21.66 18.58
CA LYS A 32 -4.84 -21.49 19.36
C LYS A 32 -4.55 -20.02 19.67
N LYS A 33 -4.97 -19.13 18.78
CA LYS A 33 -4.75 -17.68 18.84
C LYS A 33 -5.94 -16.98 18.19
N VAL A 34 -6.36 -15.84 18.72
CA VAL A 34 -7.42 -15.03 18.11
C VAL A 34 -6.82 -14.19 16.98
N PRO A 35 -7.35 -14.26 15.74
CA PRO A 35 -6.90 -13.41 14.65
C PRO A 35 -7.18 -11.94 14.91
N ILE A 36 -6.32 -11.08 14.40
CA ILE A 36 -6.47 -9.62 14.44
C ILE A 36 -6.71 -9.15 13.00
N PRO A 37 -7.88 -8.54 12.69
CA PRO A 37 -8.13 -7.97 11.37
C PRO A 37 -7.08 -6.94 11.00
N LEU A 38 -6.73 -6.89 9.72
CA LEU A 38 -5.89 -5.83 9.17
C LEU A 38 -6.76 -4.81 8.45
N ASP A 39 -6.59 -3.54 8.80
CA ASP A 39 -7.23 -2.46 8.07
C ASP A 39 -6.17 -1.71 7.23
N PRO A 40 -6.20 -1.82 5.90
CA PRO A 40 -5.31 -1.05 5.02
C PRO A 40 -5.65 0.46 4.99
N GLU A 41 -6.71 0.84 5.69
CA GLU A 41 -7.28 2.19 5.75
C GLU A 41 -7.18 2.83 7.14
N GLU A 42 -6.41 2.26 8.09
CA GLU A 42 -6.13 2.93 9.38
C GLU A 42 -5.60 4.35 9.10
N GLY A 43 -6.42 5.37 9.37
CA GLY A 43 -6.14 6.78 9.06
C GLY A 43 -7.02 7.45 7.99
N ARG A 44 -8.04 6.78 7.42
CA ARG A 44 -9.16 7.45 6.71
C ARG A 44 -10.07 8.17 7.71
N ASP A 45 -9.55 9.18 8.38
CA ASP A 45 -10.34 9.91 9.38
C ASP A 45 -11.34 10.89 8.75
N LYS A 46 -11.26 11.15 7.43
CA LYS A 46 -12.17 12.07 6.71
C LYS A 46 -12.38 11.59 5.27
N HIS A 47 -13.60 11.77 4.74
CA HIS A 47 -13.91 11.43 3.35
C HIS A 47 -12.91 12.16 2.43
N HIS A 48 -12.29 11.42 1.49
CA HIS A 48 -11.34 11.91 0.48
C HIS A 48 -9.91 12.26 0.96
N SER A 49 -9.49 11.81 2.14
CA SER A 49 -8.09 11.89 2.59
C SER A 49 -7.33 10.58 2.37
N ILE A 50 -6.04 10.66 2.01
CA ILE A 50 -5.13 9.51 1.82
C ILE A 50 -3.83 9.72 2.59
N SER A 51 -3.29 8.65 3.16
CA SER A 51 -2.00 8.70 3.86
C SER A 51 -0.81 8.87 2.89
N PRO A 52 0.36 9.32 3.37
CA PRO A 52 1.60 9.32 2.59
C PRO A 52 1.91 7.96 1.94
N CYS A 53 1.72 6.86 2.69
CA CYS A 53 1.93 5.51 2.19
C CYS A 53 0.96 5.12 1.07
N GLN A 54 -0.33 5.48 1.20
CA GLN A 54 -1.33 5.25 0.15
C GLN A 54 -1.00 6.07 -1.10
N PHE A 55 -0.68 7.36 -0.93
CA PHE A 55 -0.23 8.22 -2.02
C PHE A 55 0.99 7.63 -2.72
N HIS A 56 2.01 7.20 -1.99
CA HIS A 56 3.20 6.56 -2.54
C HIS A 56 2.85 5.34 -3.40
N ASN A 57 1.99 4.45 -2.88
CA ASN A 57 1.62 3.24 -3.57
C ASN A 57 0.79 3.52 -4.83
N LEU A 58 -0.12 4.50 -4.80
CA LEU A 58 -0.85 4.97 -5.98
C LEU A 58 0.11 5.60 -7.00
N PHE A 59 1.03 6.45 -6.54
CA PHE A 59 1.98 7.15 -7.40
C PHE A 59 2.87 6.18 -8.16
N TYR A 60 3.42 5.17 -7.48
CA TYR A 60 4.29 4.14 -8.05
C TYR A 60 3.57 2.86 -8.49
N ASP A 61 2.23 2.87 -8.58
CA ASP A 61 1.48 1.69 -9.02
C ASP A 61 1.80 1.34 -10.47
N GLY A 62 1.56 0.09 -10.84
CA GLY A 62 1.80 -0.40 -12.17
C GLY A 62 1.86 -1.91 -12.24
N PHE A 63 1.47 -2.44 -13.40
CA PHE A 63 1.57 -3.87 -13.69
C PHE A 63 2.79 -4.17 -14.56
N TYR A 64 2.73 -3.84 -15.85
CA TYR A 64 3.85 -4.00 -16.79
C TYR A 64 4.82 -2.83 -16.78
N ALA A 65 4.29 -1.62 -16.59
CA ALA A 65 5.00 -0.36 -16.54
C ALA A 65 4.37 0.52 -15.43
N PRO A 66 5.11 1.47 -14.87
CA PRO A 66 4.57 2.36 -13.86
C PRO A 66 3.48 3.25 -14.48
N TYR A 67 2.31 3.31 -13.85
CA TYR A 67 1.14 4.02 -14.37
C TYR A 67 1.38 5.52 -14.51
N MET A 68 2.30 6.12 -13.75
CA MET A 68 2.76 7.51 -13.96
C MET A 68 3.33 7.79 -15.37
N SER A 69 3.68 6.74 -16.13
CA SER A 69 4.07 6.90 -17.55
C SER A 69 2.89 7.28 -18.43
N ASN A 70 1.66 7.03 -17.98
CA ASN A 70 0.44 7.46 -18.64
C ASN A 70 0.12 8.91 -18.24
N PRO A 71 0.06 9.86 -19.20
CA PRO A 71 -0.18 11.27 -18.91
C PRO A 71 -1.56 11.58 -18.31
N ASP A 72 -2.50 10.63 -18.37
CA ASP A 72 -3.87 10.76 -17.88
C ASP A 72 -4.13 9.85 -16.66
N TYR A 73 -3.10 9.25 -16.05
CA TYR A 73 -3.28 8.44 -14.85
C TYR A 73 -3.53 9.30 -13.60
N LEU A 74 -2.56 10.14 -13.23
CA LEU A 74 -2.58 10.87 -11.97
C LEU A 74 -2.20 12.33 -12.20
N MET A 75 -3.02 13.25 -11.70
CA MET A 75 -2.70 14.67 -11.59
C MET A 75 -2.46 15.03 -10.13
N LEU A 76 -1.24 15.42 -9.81
CA LEU A 76 -0.85 15.90 -8.49
C LEU A 76 -0.81 17.43 -8.49
N VAL A 77 -1.50 18.06 -7.54
CA VAL A 77 -1.66 19.51 -7.47
C VAL A 77 -1.16 20.04 -6.13
N ASP A 78 -0.22 20.97 -6.19
CA ASP A 78 0.22 21.78 -5.06
C ASP A 78 -0.69 23.00 -4.92
N VAL A 79 -1.40 23.12 -3.79
CA VAL A 79 -2.32 24.22 -3.52
C VAL A 79 -1.69 25.34 -2.69
N ARG A 80 -0.38 25.32 -2.44
CA ARG A 80 0.35 26.40 -1.77
C ARG A 80 0.61 27.58 -2.72
N ASP A 81 1.22 28.65 -2.24
CA ASP A 81 1.60 29.79 -3.08
C ASP A 81 2.74 29.44 -4.06
N GLU A 82 2.89 30.26 -5.10
CA GLU A 82 3.86 30.03 -6.17
C GLU A 82 5.31 29.97 -5.66
N ASN A 83 5.69 30.81 -4.68
CA ASN A 83 7.06 30.82 -4.18
C ASN A 83 7.37 29.52 -3.44
N SER A 84 6.43 29.05 -2.59
CA SER A 84 6.54 27.76 -1.90
C SER A 84 6.68 26.59 -2.86
N PHE A 85 5.93 26.59 -3.98
CA PHE A 85 6.03 25.56 -5.02
C PHE A 85 7.37 25.58 -5.75
N LEU A 86 7.86 26.78 -6.10
CA LEU A 86 9.13 26.96 -6.81
C LEU A 86 10.34 26.59 -5.96
N GLU A 87 10.28 26.83 -4.65
CA GLU A 87 11.32 26.40 -3.70
C GLU A 87 11.43 24.87 -3.66
N ARG A 88 10.30 24.20 -3.42
CA ARG A 88 10.21 22.74 -3.36
C ARG A 88 8.78 22.25 -3.56
N HIS A 89 8.61 21.10 -4.18
CA HIS A 89 7.31 20.47 -4.38
C HIS A 89 7.46 18.95 -4.50
N ILE A 90 6.36 18.20 -4.37
CA ILE A 90 6.36 16.76 -4.65
C ILE A 90 6.62 16.54 -6.14
N LEU A 91 7.45 15.54 -6.50
CA LEU A 91 7.77 15.19 -7.88
C LEU A 91 6.51 15.09 -8.75
N SER A 92 6.59 15.64 -9.96
CA SER A 92 5.49 15.74 -10.96
C SER A 92 4.31 16.65 -10.60
N ALA A 93 4.29 17.25 -9.40
CA ALA A 93 3.22 18.17 -9.02
C ALA A 93 3.13 19.40 -9.93
N ARG A 94 1.90 19.88 -10.13
CA ARG A 94 1.61 21.15 -10.79
C ARG A 94 1.11 22.14 -9.74
N TRP A 95 1.52 23.39 -9.86
CA TRP A 95 0.95 24.44 -9.05
C TRP A 95 -0.51 24.71 -9.44
N TYR A 96 -1.42 24.86 -8.47
CA TYR A 96 -2.85 25.03 -8.73
C TYR A 96 -3.18 26.23 -9.65
N GLY A 97 -2.36 27.29 -9.63
CA GLY A 97 -2.53 28.45 -10.52
C GLY A 97 -2.32 28.15 -12.01
N THR A 98 -1.79 26.97 -12.36
CA THR A 98 -1.63 26.50 -13.74
C THR A 98 -2.81 25.67 -14.26
N LEU A 99 -3.82 25.39 -13.42
CA LEU A 99 -4.98 24.62 -13.81
C LEU A 99 -5.84 25.40 -14.83
N PRO A 100 -6.46 24.70 -15.81
CA PRO A 100 -7.34 25.33 -16.79
C PRO A 100 -8.69 25.70 -16.14
N LEU A 101 -8.73 26.78 -15.37
CA LEU A 101 -9.90 27.21 -14.59
C LEU A 101 -11.15 27.46 -15.48
N GLU A 102 -10.94 27.80 -16.76
CA GLU A 102 -12.03 28.02 -17.72
C GLU A 102 -12.62 26.72 -18.28
N ASN A 103 -11.89 25.59 -18.22
CA ASN A 103 -12.34 24.31 -18.75
C ASN A 103 -11.93 23.13 -17.86
N LEU A 104 -12.43 23.12 -16.62
CA LEU A 104 -12.15 22.06 -15.65
C LEU A 104 -12.64 20.67 -16.09
N GLN A 105 -13.58 20.59 -17.03
CA GLN A 105 -14.06 19.31 -17.56
C GLN A 105 -12.98 18.51 -18.27
N ASP A 106 -11.95 19.16 -18.81
CA ASP A 106 -10.79 18.49 -19.43
C ASP A 106 -10.00 17.66 -18.41
N LEU A 107 -10.17 17.93 -17.11
CA LEU A 107 -9.51 17.20 -16.04
C LEU A 107 -10.16 15.83 -15.77
N ASN A 108 -11.36 15.55 -16.31
CA ASN A 108 -12.03 14.23 -16.20
C ASN A 108 -11.24 13.10 -16.87
N LYS A 109 -10.26 13.44 -17.72
CA LYS A 109 -9.36 12.45 -18.31
C LYS A 109 -8.48 11.77 -17.26
N TYR A 110 -8.19 12.45 -16.15
CA TYR A 110 -7.33 11.92 -15.10
C TYR A 110 -8.06 10.84 -14.30
N THR A 111 -7.41 9.69 -14.11
CA THR A 111 -7.96 8.62 -13.24
C THR A 111 -7.96 9.04 -11.78
N LEU A 112 -6.91 9.75 -11.35
CA LEU A 112 -6.74 10.25 -9.99
C LEU A 112 -6.38 11.73 -10.01
N ILE A 113 -7.04 12.51 -9.17
CA ILE A 113 -6.67 13.89 -8.87
C ILE A 113 -6.31 13.94 -7.39
N ILE A 114 -5.10 14.39 -7.08
CA ILE A 114 -4.58 14.41 -5.71
C ILE A 114 -4.09 15.82 -5.39
N LEU A 115 -4.51 16.35 -4.26
CA LEU A 115 -4.16 17.67 -3.76
C LEU A 115 -3.28 17.54 -2.51
N TYR A 116 -2.39 18.50 -2.31
CA TYR A 116 -1.68 18.66 -1.05
C TYR A 116 -1.34 20.13 -0.83
N ASP A 117 -1.31 20.53 0.44
CA ASP A 117 -0.87 21.84 0.91
C ASP A 117 0.40 21.70 1.77
N GLN A 118 0.58 22.59 2.76
CA GLN A 118 1.77 22.59 3.60
C GLN A 118 1.74 21.43 4.63
N ASP A 119 0.65 21.28 5.36
CA ASP A 119 0.55 20.47 6.58
C ASP A 119 -0.76 19.66 6.72
N GLY A 120 -1.63 19.69 5.71
CA GLY A 120 -2.89 18.96 5.68
C GLY A 120 -3.98 19.55 6.57
N ASP A 121 -3.91 20.85 6.91
CA ASP A 121 -4.90 21.49 7.77
C ASP A 121 -6.25 21.72 7.06
N ASP A 122 -7.14 20.75 7.24
CA ASP A 122 -8.52 20.75 6.74
C ASP A 122 -9.49 21.58 7.61
N GLU A 123 -9.08 22.14 8.76
CA GLU A 123 -9.99 22.82 9.68
C GLU A 123 -10.32 24.25 9.26
N ASN A 124 -9.42 24.89 8.50
CA ASN A 124 -9.62 26.25 8.03
C ASN A 124 -10.50 26.30 6.76
N GLN A 125 -11.76 26.69 6.92
CA GLN A 125 -12.73 26.80 5.80
C GLN A 125 -12.33 27.83 4.73
N ASP A 126 -11.48 28.81 5.07
CA ASP A 126 -10.99 29.84 4.14
C ASP A 126 -9.66 29.46 3.46
N SER A 127 -9.15 28.24 3.71
CA SER A 127 -7.89 27.77 3.13
C SER A 127 -7.96 27.67 1.61
N ASN A 128 -6.80 27.81 0.96
CA ASN A 128 -6.71 27.62 -0.48
C ASN A 128 -7.05 26.17 -0.89
N MET A 129 -6.73 25.20 -0.02
CA MET A 129 -7.12 23.80 -0.16
C MET A 129 -8.64 23.66 -0.33
N LYS A 130 -9.43 24.21 0.59
CA LYS A 130 -10.90 24.12 0.51
C LYS A 130 -11.49 24.80 -0.71
N ARG A 131 -10.90 25.92 -1.14
CA ARG A 131 -11.30 26.63 -2.37
C ARG A 131 -11.07 25.76 -3.60
N VAL A 132 -9.88 25.17 -3.74
CA VAL A 132 -9.54 24.31 -4.87
C VAL A 132 -10.37 23.02 -4.85
N GLN A 133 -10.52 22.36 -3.70
CA GLN A 133 -11.38 21.19 -3.54
C GLN A 133 -12.82 21.50 -3.99
N THR A 134 -13.41 22.58 -3.50
CA THR A 134 -14.79 22.97 -3.84
C THR A 134 -14.93 23.29 -5.33
N LEU A 135 -13.94 23.97 -5.92
CA LEU A 135 -13.90 24.27 -7.35
C LEU A 135 -13.89 22.99 -8.21
N LEU A 136 -13.09 22.00 -7.83
CA LEU A 136 -13.03 20.70 -8.53
C LEU A 136 -14.32 19.88 -8.31
N GLN A 137 -14.85 19.85 -7.09
CA GLN A 137 -16.11 19.15 -6.76
C GLN A 137 -17.31 19.74 -7.51
N ASN A 138 -17.38 21.07 -7.66
CA ASN A 138 -18.41 21.73 -8.46
C ASN A 138 -18.32 21.35 -9.95
N ALA A 139 -17.14 20.96 -10.43
CA ALA A 139 -16.91 20.41 -11.76
C ALA A 139 -17.16 18.88 -11.83
N GLN A 140 -17.73 18.27 -10.78
CA GLN A 140 -17.98 16.82 -10.64
C GLN A 140 -16.71 15.97 -10.63
N LEU A 141 -15.59 16.56 -10.22
CA LEU A 141 -14.34 15.86 -9.99
C LEU A 141 -14.24 15.45 -8.51
N ASP A 142 -13.53 14.35 -8.25
CA ASP A 142 -13.43 13.79 -6.91
C ASP A 142 -11.96 13.74 -6.43
N PRO A 143 -11.39 14.87 -5.97
CA PRO A 143 -10.00 14.92 -5.60
C PRO A 143 -9.73 14.26 -4.24
N PHE A 144 -8.64 13.49 -4.15
CA PHE A 144 -8.07 13.04 -2.88
C PHE A 144 -7.10 14.06 -2.31
N CYS A 145 -6.90 14.05 -0.98
CA CYS A 145 -5.98 14.96 -0.30
C CYS A 145 -4.96 14.19 0.53
N ILE A 146 -3.69 14.56 0.44
CA ILE A 146 -2.62 13.93 1.21
C ILE A 146 -2.68 14.43 2.66
N CYS A 147 -2.86 13.51 3.61
CA CYS A 147 -2.79 13.82 5.04
C CYS A 147 -1.39 14.35 5.41
N GLY A 148 -1.34 15.44 6.18
CA GLY A 148 -0.07 16.03 6.62
C GLY A 148 0.65 16.87 5.56
N GLY A 149 0.07 17.04 4.37
CA GLY A 149 0.60 17.89 3.31
C GLY A 149 2.02 17.50 2.85
N ILE A 150 2.77 18.46 2.33
CA ILE A 150 4.16 18.24 1.91
C ILE A 150 5.11 17.99 3.09
N VAL A 151 4.81 18.52 4.29
CA VAL A 151 5.64 18.33 5.49
C VAL A 151 5.75 16.85 5.84
N GLU A 152 4.63 16.13 5.85
CA GLU A 152 4.63 14.70 6.14
C GLU A 152 5.31 13.88 5.03
N ILE A 153 5.12 14.26 3.77
CA ILE A 153 5.80 13.60 2.63
C ILE A 153 7.32 13.81 2.71
N GLU A 154 7.78 14.99 3.09
CA GLU A 154 9.21 15.26 3.26
C GLU A 154 9.82 14.46 4.42
N GLN A 155 9.06 14.23 5.49
CA GLN A 155 9.48 13.44 6.63
C GLN A 155 9.54 11.94 6.32
N SER A 156 8.49 11.39 5.73
CA SER A 156 8.32 9.94 5.50
C SER A 156 8.90 9.46 4.15
N LEU A 157 8.85 10.32 3.12
CA LEU A 157 9.17 10.00 1.73
C LEU A 157 10.05 11.09 1.07
N PRO A 158 11.21 11.48 1.66
CA PRO A 158 12.01 12.62 1.21
C PRO A 158 12.49 12.53 -0.25
N TYR A 159 12.63 11.31 -0.78
CA TYR A 159 13.01 11.07 -2.18
C TYR A 159 11.94 11.49 -3.19
N MET A 160 10.73 11.81 -2.74
CA MET A 160 9.65 12.34 -3.57
C MET A 160 9.65 13.87 -3.66
N ILE A 161 10.57 14.57 -2.98
CA ILE A 161 10.65 16.03 -3.00
C ILE A 161 11.61 16.51 -4.10
N ALA A 162 11.10 17.35 -4.99
CA ALA A 162 11.89 18.12 -5.95
C ALA A 162 12.30 19.45 -5.30
N SER A 163 13.61 19.76 -5.29
CA SER A 163 14.14 21.03 -4.78
C SER A 163 14.98 21.71 -5.84
N ASN A 164 14.85 23.03 -6.00
CA ASN A 164 15.66 23.84 -6.92
C ASN A 164 15.69 23.30 -8.38
N CYS A 165 14.60 22.70 -8.88
CA CYS A 165 14.58 22.07 -10.21
C CYS A 165 13.98 22.99 -11.31
N PRO A 166 14.79 23.53 -12.24
CA PRO A 166 14.27 24.22 -13.42
C PRO A 166 13.83 23.21 -14.49
N GLY A 167 12.52 23.05 -14.71
CA GLY A 167 12.00 22.42 -15.94
C GLY A 167 11.53 20.96 -15.84
N VAL A 168 10.58 20.61 -16.71
CA VAL A 168 9.81 19.34 -16.74
C VAL A 168 10.61 18.11 -17.27
N PRO A 169 11.59 18.21 -18.19
CA PRO A 169 12.25 17.02 -18.76
C PRO A 169 13.17 16.27 -17.78
N GLU A 170 13.95 17.00 -16.97
CA GLU A 170 14.86 16.40 -15.98
C GLU A 170 14.08 15.74 -14.82
N ARG A 171 12.88 16.26 -14.51
CA ARG A 171 11.95 15.69 -13.51
C ARG A 171 11.47 14.29 -13.88
N GLN A 172 11.28 14.00 -15.17
CA GLN A 172 10.76 12.71 -15.63
C GLN A 172 11.84 11.63 -15.70
N LEU A 173 13.10 12.03 -15.92
CA LEU A 173 14.28 11.14 -15.88
C LEU A 173 14.67 10.74 -14.44
N ALA A 174 14.26 11.53 -13.44
CA ALA A 174 14.51 11.28 -12.01
C ALA A 174 13.50 10.31 -11.35
N LEU A 175 12.39 9.98 -12.03
CA LEU A 175 11.33 9.13 -11.48
C LEU A 175 11.72 7.64 -11.55
N GLY A 176 12.28 7.11 -10.48
CA GLY A 176 12.42 5.66 -10.29
C GLY A 176 11.05 4.98 -10.08
N TRP A 177 10.92 3.70 -10.39
CA TRP A 177 9.72 2.92 -10.07
C TRP A 177 9.90 2.21 -8.72
N TYR A 178 9.37 2.78 -7.63
CA TYR A 178 9.57 2.26 -6.28
C TYR A 178 8.65 1.06 -5.95
N PRO A 179 9.07 0.16 -5.04
CA PRO A 179 8.25 -0.96 -4.58
C PRO A 179 7.09 -0.47 -3.69
N SER A 180 6.00 -1.24 -3.61
CA SER A 180 4.85 -0.90 -2.77
C SER A 180 5.22 -1.00 -1.29
N ILE A 181 4.87 0.01 -0.49
CA ILE A 181 4.96 0.00 0.97
C ILE A 181 3.87 -0.95 1.49
N ILE A 182 4.26 -1.93 2.30
CA ILE A 182 3.33 -2.87 2.94
C ILE A 182 3.18 -2.55 4.43
N ILE A 183 4.31 -2.28 5.10
CA ILE A 183 4.35 -1.74 6.46
C ILE A 183 5.30 -0.56 6.42
N GLU A 184 4.82 0.61 6.83
CA GLU A 184 5.60 1.83 6.88
C GLU A 184 6.92 1.63 7.63
N ASP A 185 7.98 2.21 7.08
CA ASP A 185 9.36 2.11 7.55
C ASP A 185 9.96 0.71 7.74
N THR A 186 9.23 -0.35 7.40
CA THR A 186 9.56 -1.71 7.82
C THR A 186 9.62 -2.69 6.66
N MET A 187 8.60 -2.72 5.80
CA MET A 187 8.47 -3.78 4.79
C MET A 187 7.88 -3.28 3.46
N TRP A 188 8.53 -3.68 2.37
CA TRP A 188 8.12 -3.38 0.99
C TRP A 188 7.96 -4.65 0.16
N LEU A 189 7.02 -4.63 -0.78
CA LEU A 189 6.80 -5.66 -1.79
C LEU A 189 7.12 -5.09 -3.17
N GLY A 190 8.07 -5.71 -3.86
CA GLY A 190 8.58 -5.20 -5.12
C GLY A 190 8.86 -6.25 -6.18
N ARG A 191 9.40 -5.72 -7.28
CA ARG A 191 9.85 -6.44 -8.46
C ARG A 191 11.37 -6.54 -8.53
N MET A 192 11.87 -7.51 -9.30
CA MET A 192 13.29 -7.79 -9.42
C MET A 192 14.12 -6.56 -9.83
N GLU A 193 13.62 -5.76 -10.76
CA GLU A 193 14.31 -4.57 -11.28
C GLU A 193 14.55 -3.51 -10.19
N GLN A 194 13.64 -3.42 -9.22
CA GLN A 194 13.70 -2.46 -8.11
C GLN A 194 14.80 -2.83 -7.11
N GLY A 195 15.00 -4.13 -6.87
CA GLY A 195 16.13 -4.63 -6.07
C GLY A 195 17.49 -4.53 -6.74
N SER A 196 17.52 -4.19 -8.03
CA SER A 196 18.77 -3.92 -8.77
C SER A 196 19.06 -2.43 -8.90
N ASN A 197 18.20 -1.56 -8.35
CA ASN A 197 18.35 -0.12 -8.41
C ASN A 197 18.94 0.41 -7.09
N THR A 198 20.21 0.85 -7.15
CA THR A 198 20.95 1.37 -5.99
C THR A 198 20.26 2.58 -5.35
N THR A 199 19.74 3.49 -6.17
CA THR A 199 19.06 4.70 -5.69
C THR A 199 17.81 4.34 -4.89
N ILE A 200 17.01 3.38 -5.37
CA ILE A 200 15.82 2.92 -4.63
C ILE A 200 16.23 2.31 -3.29
N LEU A 201 17.22 1.42 -3.28
CA LEU A 201 17.66 0.75 -2.05
C LEU A 201 18.22 1.72 -1.00
N LEU A 202 18.96 2.75 -1.44
CA LEU A 202 19.48 3.79 -0.55
C LEU A 202 18.37 4.73 -0.05
N ASN A 203 17.48 5.19 -0.94
CA ASN A 203 16.38 6.08 -0.56
C ASN A 203 15.42 5.40 0.44
N LEU A 204 15.20 4.09 0.27
CA LEU A 204 14.42 3.28 1.19
C LEU A 204 15.24 2.66 2.32
N ASN A 205 16.51 3.05 2.52
CA ASN A 205 17.41 2.53 3.56
C ASN A 205 17.29 1.01 3.77
N ILE A 206 17.21 0.23 2.68
CA ILE A 206 16.97 -1.22 2.76
C ILE A 206 18.17 -1.89 3.41
N THR A 207 17.88 -2.71 4.42
CA THR A 207 18.90 -3.47 5.18
C THR A 207 18.87 -4.95 4.85
N HIS A 208 17.69 -5.47 4.49
CA HIS A 208 17.46 -6.87 4.19
C HIS A 208 16.71 -7.01 2.88
N LEU A 209 17.24 -7.85 2.00
CA LEU A 209 16.66 -8.08 0.69
C LEU A 209 16.37 -9.57 0.51
N ILE A 210 15.09 -9.90 0.34
CA ILE A 210 14.65 -11.28 0.12
C ILE A 210 14.19 -11.40 -1.31
N HIS A 211 15.00 -12.06 -2.13
CA HIS A 211 14.63 -12.36 -3.51
C HIS A 211 14.07 -13.77 -3.62
N ILE A 212 12.94 -13.88 -4.30
CA ILE A 212 12.35 -15.17 -4.63
C ILE A 212 12.44 -15.44 -6.13
N GLY A 213 13.38 -16.32 -6.49
CA GLY A 213 13.64 -16.72 -7.87
C GLY A 213 14.92 -17.54 -7.96
N GLN A 214 15.37 -17.83 -9.19
CA GLN A 214 16.56 -18.67 -9.42
C GLN A 214 17.88 -17.92 -9.25
N THR A 215 17.94 -16.66 -9.69
CA THR A 215 19.13 -15.81 -9.62
C THR A 215 18.78 -14.52 -8.90
N GLY A 216 19.40 -14.28 -7.74
CA GLY A 216 19.24 -13.04 -6.98
C GLY A 216 19.83 -11.82 -7.70
N PRO A 217 19.50 -10.59 -7.23
CA PRO A 217 20.14 -9.39 -7.74
C PRO A 217 21.66 -9.50 -7.59
N ALA A 218 22.38 -9.04 -8.62
CA ALA A 218 23.85 -8.99 -8.61
C ALA A 218 24.42 -8.00 -7.58
N LEU A 219 23.56 -7.24 -6.89
CA LEU A 219 23.94 -6.15 -6.00
C LEU A 219 23.71 -6.56 -4.54
N ALA A 220 24.82 -6.76 -3.83
CA ALA A 220 24.87 -6.72 -2.38
C ALA A 220 25.70 -5.49 -1.98
N PHE A 221 25.10 -4.57 -1.22
CA PHE A 221 25.84 -3.45 -0.62
C PHE A 221 26.57 -3.91 0.63
N PRO A 222 27.70 -3.27 0.99
CA PRO A 222 28.28 -3.42 2.31
C PRO A 222 27.22 -3.17 3.41
N GLY A 223 26.98 -4.15 4.27
CA GLY A 223 26.01 -4.04 5.36
C GLY A 223 24.58 -4.48 5.03
N MET A 224 24.26 -4.83 3.78
CA MET A 224 22.96 -5.38 3.41
C MET A 224 22.98 -6.91 3.49
N THR A 225 21.96 -7.50 4.13
CA THR A 225 21.79 -8.96 4.22
C THR A 225 20.82 -9.45 3.14
N CYS A 226 21.30 -10.31 2.24
CA CYS A 226 20.50 -10.84 1.15
C CYS A 226 20.14 -12.32 1.37
N LEU A 227 18.89 -12.67 1.15
CA LEU A 227 18.42 -14.06 1.07
C LEU A 227 17.85 -14.30 -0.33
N THR A 228 18.39 -15.29 -1.04
CA THR A 228 17.74 -15.82 -2.25
C THR A 228 17.03 -17.12 -1.92
N VAL A 229 15.71 -17.13 -2.10
CA VAL A 229 14.87 -18.31 -1.95
C VAL A 229 14.62 -18.90 -3.33
N ASN A 230 15.22 -20.06 -3.60
CA ASN A 230 14.96 -20.77 -4.84
C ASN A 230 13.56 -21.38 -4.81
N TRP A 231 12.59 -20.63 -5.34
CA TRP A 231 11.20 -21.03 -5.40
C TRP A 231 10.84 -21.45 -6.83
N SER A 232 11.41 -22.57 -7.28
CA SER A 232 11.11 -23.16 -8.59
C SER A 232 9.63 -23.55 -8.72
N GLU A 233 9.13 -23.61 -9.96
CA GLU A 233 7.76 -24.10 -10.25
C GLU A 233 7.55 -25.57 -9.89
N THR A 234 8.64 -26.31 -9.68
CA THR A 234 8.61 -27.72 -9.30
C THR A 234 8.39 -27.93 -7.80
N LEU A 235 8.63 -26.92 -6.95
CA LEU A 235 8.41 -26.99 -5.50
C LEU A 235 6.92 -27.13 -5.19
N LYS A 236 6.56 -28.17 -4.42
CA LYS A 236 5.16 -28.46 -4.06
C LYS A 236 5.04 -28.96 -2.63
N GLY A 237 3.82 -28.91 -2.10
CA GLY A 237 3.45 -29.53 -0.83
C GLY A 237 4.37 -29.12 0.34
N GLN A 238 5.01 -30.10 0.97
CA GLN A 238 5.80 -29.87 2.18
C GLN A 238 7.10 -29.09 1.93
N GLU A 239 7.75 -29.27 0.78
CA GLU A 239 8.99 -28.54 0.47
C GLU A 239 8.71 -27.05 0.27
N LEU A 240 7.66 -26.76 -0.50
CA LEU A 240 7.09 -25.42 -0.70
C LEU A 240 6.74 -24.76 0.65
N TYR A 241 6.08 -25.50 1.55
CA TYR A 241 5.76 -25.04 2.90
C TYR A 241 7.01 -24.72 3.74
N ASN A 242 8.02 -25.60 3.72
CA ASN A 242 9.26 -25.40 4.47
C ASN A 242 10.04 -24.19 3.96
N ALA A 243 10.08 -24.00 2.63
CA ALA A 243 10.71 -22.83 2.00
C ALA A 243 10.02 -21.52 2.44
N LEU A 244 8.68 -21.49 2.40
CA LEU A 244 7.89 -20.36 2.91
C LEU A 244 8.25 -20.08 4.38
N LYS A 245 8.15 -21.09 5.25
CA LYS A 245 8.39 -20.94 6.69
C LYS A 245 9.80 -20.43 7.02
N GLY A 246 10.81 -20.94 6.31
CA GLY A 246 12.19 -20.50 6.46
C GLY A 246 12.37 -19.02 6.05
N ALA A 247 11.81 -18.64 4.90
CA ALA A 247 11.86 -17.26 4.42
C ALA A 247 11.09 -16.29 5.32
N THR A 248 9.92 -16.69 5.81
CA THR A 248 9.13 -15.91 6.78
C THR A 248 9.92 -15.69 8.06
N SER A 249 10.56 -16.75 8.59
CA SER A 249 11.38 -16.65 9.80
C SER A 249 12.56 -15.69 9.64
N PHE A 250 13.20 -15.69 8.46
CA PHE A 250 14.26 -14.75 8.14
C PHE A 250 13.75 -13.30 8.11
N ALA A 251 12.63 -13.04 7.43
CA ALA A 251 12.03 -11.72 7.36
C ALA A 251 11.64 -11.19 8.74
N LEU A 252 10.99 -12.02 9.56
CA LEU A 252 10.59 -11.64 10.92
C LEU A 252 11.78 -11.36 11.82
N LYS A 253 12.85 -12.14 11.71
CA LYS A 253 14.09 -11.85 12.46
C LYS A 253 14.65 -10.49 12.08
N ALA A 254 14.70 -10.16 10.78
CA ALA A 254 15.14 -8.86 10.30
C ALA A 254 14.25 -7.72 10.86
N ILE A 255 12.93 -7.88 10.84
CA ILE A 255 11.98 -6.91 11.40
C ILE A 255 12.20 -6.72 12.91
N GLN A 256 12.39 -7.81 13.67
CA GLN A 256 12.67 -7.76 15.11
C GLN A 256 13.98 -7.02 15.43
N GLU A 257 14.96 -7.13 14.55
CA GLU A 257 16.24 -6.40 14.63
C GLU A 257 16.14 -4.95 14.10
N LYS A 258 14.92 -4.44 13.88
CA LYS A 258 14.63 -3.11 13.31
C LYS A 258 15.19 -2.92 11.90
N GLY A 259 15.34 -4.02 11.16
CA GLY A 259 15.71 -4.02 9.77
C GLY A 259 14.55 -3.55 8.87
N ARG A 260 14.90 -2.86 7.80
CA ARG A 260 14.03 -2.50 6.67
C ARG A 260 14.13 -3.60 5.59
N VAL A 261 13.02 -4.29 5.32
CA VAL A 261 12.96 -5.52 4.51
C VAL A 261 12.29 -5.29 3.16
N LEU A 262 12.98 -5.57 2.06
CA LEU A 262 12.41 -5.58 0.71
C LEU A 262 12.23 -7.02 0.23
N ILE A 263 10.98 -7.42 -0.05
CA ILE A 263 10.62 -8.73 -0.58
C ILE A 263 10.35 -8.62 -2.09
N LEU A 264 11.11 -9.39 -2.88
CA LEU A 264 11.13 -9.29 -4.34
C LEU A 264 10.76 -10.61 -5.00
N GLY A 265 10.00 -10.51 -6.07
CA GLY A 265 9.86 -11.57 -7.06
C GLY A 265 9.92 -10.96 -8.45
N ASP A 266 9.86 -11.78 -9.50
CA ASP A 266 9.98 -11.29 -10.89
C ASP A 266 9.04 -10.11 -11.18
N GLN A 267 7.77 -10.23 -10.77
CA GLN A 267 6.73 -9.21 -10.99
C GLN A 267 6.13 -8.64 -9.71
N GLY A 268 6.52 -9.15 -8.53
CA GLY A 268 5.90 -8.69 -7.28
C GLY A 268 4.43 -9.08 -7.11
N VAL A 269 3.99 -10.19 -7.72
CA VAL A 269 2.55 -10.54 -7.87
C VAL A 269 2.16 -11.86 -7.21
N ASN A 270 2.99 -12.89 -7.34
CA ASN A 270 2.63 -14.26 -6.93
C ASN A 270 3.48 -14.72 -5.72
N ARG A 271 4.69 -15.22 -5.97
CA ARG A 271 5.60 -15.75 -4.94
C ARG A 271 5.96 -14.72 -3.86
N SER A 272 6.48 -13.56 -4.23
CA SER A 272 6.86 -12.53 -3.24
C SER A 272 5.67 -11.99 -2.45
N ALA A 273 4.49 -11.88 -3.09
CA ALA A 273 3.26 -11.55 -2.40
C ALA A 273 2.85 -12.65 -1.39
N THR A 274 3.01 -13.92 -1.76
CA THR A 274 2.77 -15.08 -0.88
C THR A 274 3.65 -15.00 0.37
N LEU A 275 4.95 -14.73 0.21
CA LEU A 275 5.84 -14.55 1.35
C LEU A 275 5.44 -13.33 2.21
N THR A 276 5.08 -12.22 1.58
CA THR A 276 4.61 -11.01 2.26
C THR A 276 3.39 -11.30 3.14
N MET A 277 2.40 -12.03 2.61
CA MET A 277 1.21 -12.45 3.35
C MET A 277 1.58 -13.34 4.55
N ALA A 278 2.47 -14.32 4.38
CA ALA A 278 2.91 -15.15 5.50
C ALA A 278 3.62 -14.36 6.61
N VAL A 279 4.41 -13.34 6.25
CA VAL A 279 5.03 -12.41 7.22
C VAL A 279 3.95 -11.64 7.99
N LEU A 280 2.97 -11.08 7.29
CA LEU A 280 1.84 -10.36 7.91
C LEU A 280 1.03 -11.26 8.85
N MET A 281 0.66 -12.46 8.40
CA MET A 281 -0.09 -13.44 9.21
C MET A 281 0.63 -13.78 10.52
N GLN A 282 1.95 -13.95 10.46
CA GLN A 282 2.73 -14.30 11.66
C GLN A 282 3.04 -13.09 12.55
N ASP A 283 3.40 -11.93 11.98
CA ASP A 283 3.74 -10.71 12.74
C ASP A 283 2.50 -10.06 13.36
N LYS A 284 1.46 -9.85 12.54
CA LYS A 284 0.22 -9.16 12.92
C LYS A 284 -0.86 -10.08 13.43
N SER A 285 -0.65 -11.40 13.35
CA SER A 285 -1.65 -12.38 13.80
C SER A 285 -2.95 -12.32 13.00
N CYS A 286 -2.91 -11.96 11.73
CA CYS A 286 -4.09 -11.87 10.88
C CYS A 286 -4.36 -13.18 10.11
N THR A 287 -5.57 -13.33 9.58
CA THR A 287 -5.93 -14.48 8.74
C THR A 287 -5.27 -14.39 7.36
N LEU A 288 -5.34 -15.49 6.59
CA LEU A 288 -4.94 -15.49 5.18
C LEU A 288 -5.78 -14.47 4.40
N GLU A 289 -7.10 -14.48 4.57
CA GLU A 289 -8.04 -13.57 3.92
C GLU A 289 -7.71 -12.10 4.22
N ASP A 290 -7.51 -11.75 5.50
CA ASP A 290 -7.12 -10.39 5.90
C ASP A 290 -5.81 -9.97 5.23
N SER A 291 -4.78 -10.84 5.28
CA SER A 291 -3.49 -10.54 4.68
C SER A 291 -3.58 -10.41 3.15
N PHE A 292 -4.45 -11.20 2.52
CA PHE A 292 -4.67 -11.17 1.09
C PHE A 292 -5.27 -9.84 0.66
N TYR A 293 -6.39 -9.45 1.26
CA TYR A 293 -7.07 -8.21 0.90
C TYR A 293 -6.25 -6.99 1.30
N TYR A 294 -5.57 -7.01 2.45
CA TYR A 294 -4.65 -5.95 2.85
C TYR A 294 -3.57 -5.70 1.78
N VAL A 295 -2.86 -6.76 1.36
CA VAL A 295 -1.81 -6.62 0.32
C VAL A 295 -2.41 -6.26 -1.04
N LYS A 296 -3.58 -6.81 -1.40
CA LYS A 296 -4.28 -6.50 -2.65
C LYS A 296 -4.70 -5.03 -2.73
N CYS A 297 -5.16 -4.44 -1.62
CA CYS A 297 -5.49 -3.02 -1.53
C CYS A 297 -4.24 -2.14 -1.75
N LEU A 298 -3.09 -2.52 -1.17
CA LEU A 298 -1.83 -1.77 -1.31
C LEU A 298 -1.13 -1.99 -2.66
N ARG A 299 -1.42 -3.11 -3.33
CA ARG A 299 -0.86 -3.48 -4.63
C ARG A 299 -1.87 -4.31 -5.45
N PRO A 300 -2.77 -3.67 -6.23
CA PRO A 300 -3.89 -4.33 -6.92
C PRO A 300 -3.48 -5.46 -7.87
N ALA A 301 -2.26 -5.40 -8.40
CA ALA A 301 -1.70 -6.44 -9.27
C ALA A 301 -1.50 -7.80 -8.59
N VAL A 302 -1.45 -7.87 -7.26
CA VAL A 302 -1.15 -9.09 -6.50
C VAL A 302 -2.17 -10.18 -6.79
N GLN A 303 -1.68 -11.37 -7.16
CA GLN A 303 -2.51 -12.52 -7.50
C GLN A 303 -1.70 -13.80 -7.25
N PRO A 304 -1.60 -14.26 -5.99
CA PRO A 304 -1.04 -15.57 -5.68
C PRO A 304 -1.81 -16.67 -6.42
N SER A 305 -1.10 -17.66 -6.96
CA SER A 305 -1.74 -18.80 -7.61
C SER A 305 -2.30 -19.80 -6.59
N PRO A 306 -3.26 -20.67 -6.95
CA PRO A 306 -3.88 -21.61 -6.00
C PRO A 306 -2.89 -22.44 -5.17
N PRO A 307 -1.79 -23.00 -5.74
CA PRO A 307 -0.81 -23.74 -4.93
C PRO A 307 -0.15 -22.91 -3.82
N HIS A 308 0.01 -21.60 -4.03
CA HIS A 308 0.57 -20.71 -3.02
C HIS A 308 -0.46 -20.35 -1.94
N LEU A 309 -1.72 -20.11 -2.33
CA LEU A 309 -2.83 -19.91 -1.39
C LEU A 309 -3.05 -21.15 -0.51
N GLU A 310 -2.95 -22.36 -1.06
CA GLU A 310 -3.06 -23.59 -0.28
C GLU A 310 -1.96 -23.74 0.77
N VAL A 311 -0.75 -23.30 0.46
CA VAL A 311 0.38 -23.33 1.40
C VAL A 311 0.21 -22.26 2.48
N LEU A 312 -0.35 -21.10 2.15
CA LEU A 312 -0.75 -20.10 3.14
C LEU A 312 -1.90 -20.59 4.03
N SER A 313 -2.89 -21.30 3.48
CA SER A 313 -3.99 -21.92 4.24
C SER A 313 -3.46 -22.97 5.22
N LYS A 314 -2.46 -23.76 4.82
CA LYS A 314 -1.73 -24.65 5.73
C LYS A 314 -0.95 -23.86 6.81
N PHE A 315 -0.36 -22.73 6.44
CA PHE A 315 0.36 -21.85 7.37
C PHE A 315 -0.58 -21.24 8.42
N GLU A 316 -1.74 -20.75 7.99
CA GLU A 316 -2.84 -20.30 8.85
C GLU A 316 -3.26 -21.38 9.85
N THR A 317 -3.45 -22.61 9.37
CA THR A 317 -3.82 -23.75 10.22
C THR A 317 -2.74 -24.04 11.28
N GLU A 318 -1.46 -23.87 10.96
CA GLU A 318 -0.39 -24.00 11.96
C GLU A 318 -0.52 -22.93 13.06
N LEU A 319 -0.67 -21.66 12.63
CA LEU A 319 -0.76 -20.48 13.50
C LEU A 319 -1.97 -20.53 14.44
N PHE A 320 -3.14 -20.82 13.89
CA PHE A 320 -4.41 -20.69 14.59
C PHE A 320 -5.02 -22.03 15.03
N GLY A 321 -4.45 -23.15 14.58
CA GLY A 321 -4.89 -24.50 14.94
C GLY A 321 -6.05 -25.04 14.10
N LYS A 322 -6.64 -24.21 13.23
CA LYS A 322 -7.66 -24.59 12.26
C LYS A 322 -7.59 -23.68 11.04
N LYS A 323 -8.15 -24.14 9.94
CA LYS A 323 -8.38 -23.33 8.74
C LYS A 323 -9.50 -22.34 9.02
N ILE A 324 -9.29 -21.07 8.71
CA ILE A 324 -10.25 -19.98 8.92
C ILE A 324 -10.69 -19.45 7.55
N SER A 325 -9.74 -19.13 6.67
CA SER A 325 -10.03 -18.58 5.35
C SER A 325 -10.33 -19.66 4.30
N SER A 326 -11.21 -19.33 3.37
CA SER A 326 -11.51 -20.14 2.20
C SER A 326 -10.57 -19.78 1.05
N VAL A 327 -9.87 -20.77 0.49
CA VAL A 327 -8.97 -20.54 -0.66
C VAL A 327 -9.77 -20.28 -1.94
N GLU A 328 -10.97 -20.88 -2.06
CA GLU A 328 -11.85 -20.75 -3.23
C GLU A 328 -12.39 -19.32 -3.37
N ASP A 329 -12.56 -18.60 -2.27
CA ASP A 329 -13.05 -17.21 -2.28
C ASP A 329 -11.96 -16.19 -2.67
N LEU A 330 -10.69 -16.62 -2.72
CA LEU A 330 -9.53 -15.77 -2.98
C LEU A 330 -8.95 -15.89 -4.41
N TRP A 331 -9.44 -16.82 -5.23
CA TRP A 331 -8.88 -17.11 -6.57
C TRP A 331 -9.92 -17.18 -7.69
#